data_AF-A0A131ZY31-F1
#
_entry.id   AF-A0A131ZY31-F1
#
_cell.length_a   1.000
_cell.length_b   1.000
_cell.length_c   1.000
_cell.angle_alpha   90.00
_cell.angle_beta   90.00
_cell.angle_gamma   90.00
#
_symmetry.space_group_name_H-M   'P 1'
#
loop_
_entity.id
_entity.type
_entity.pdbx_description
1 polymer ?
#
loop_
_entity_poly.entity_id
_entity_poly.type
_entity_poly.pdbx_seq_one_letter_code
_entity_poly.pdbx_strand_id
1 'polypeptide(L)'
;MKNQDENKVSNKSYRISPDDANFDIYVLAGALAGLSVDMILFPIDTIKTRLQSPSGFRKSGGFSRIYSGIGSIATGSAPGAAIFFMVYESTKSLLQKNFPSFNENHRAGSYILAASCGEICACLIRVPVEVVKQRAQANQMNSWFVLRTTVKHTGLKGLYRGFSSTLIREIPFSAIQFPLWEFGKSFWSRFNDRSSQLDMCHPYQSMICGSIAGGVAAFLTTPLDVAKTQIMLGNFGAQNEIASPKNYLQTFKIIYSTRGFKGLFSGAIPRSIWISFGGAIFLGGYEKIISLLS
;
A
#
# COMPACT_ATOMS: atom_id res chain seq x y z
N MET A 1 -24.28 5.80 -51.66
CA MET A 1 -22.87 6.19 -51.43
C MET A 1 -22.78 7.10 -50.21
N LYS A 2 -23.13 6.57 -49.04
CA LYS A 2 -22.92 7.16 -47.71
C LYS A 2 -22.52 5.98 -46.81
N ASN A 3 -21.60 6.21 -45.87
CA ASN A 3 -21.13 5.31 -44.80
C ASN A 3 -19.74 4.69 -45.01
N GLN A 4 -18.69 5.52 -45.09
CA GLN A 4 -17.32 5.06 -44.80
C GLN A 4 -16.51 5.97 -43.86
N ASP A 5 -17.05 7.11 -43.39
CA ASP A 5 -16.26 8.07 -42.59
C ASP A 5 -16.47 8.03 -41.06
N GLU A 6 -17.32 7.13 -40.51
CA GLU A 6 -17.57 7.08 -39.06
C GLU A 6 -16.67 6.10 -38.26
N ASN A 7 -15.84 5.28 -38.92
CA ASN A 7 -15.03 4.25 -38.25
C ASN A 7 -13.55 4.63 -38.02
N LYS A 8 -13.24 5.93 -37.90
CA LYS A 8 -11.89 6.41 -37.56
C LYS A 8 -11.76 6.95 -36.12
N VAL A 9 -12.67 6.54 -35.23
CA VAL A 9 -12.62 6.83 -33.79
C VAL A 9 -12.37 5.53 -33.01
N SER A 10 -11.21 4.89 -33.22
CA SER A 10 -10.69 3.89 -32.28
C SER A 10 -9.21 3.64 -32.57
N ASN A 11 -8.38 3.61 -31.53
CA ASN A 11 -6.91 3.54 -31.56
C ASN A 11 -6.17 4.88 -31.75
N LYS A 12 -6.41 5.84 -30.85
CA LYS A 12 -5.31 6.75 -30.46
C LYS A 12 -4.47 6.01 -29.41
N SER A 13 -3.41 5.36 -29.86
CA SER A 13 -2.41 4.73 -28.98
C SER A 13 -1.87 5.79 -28.03
N TYR A 14 -2.08 5.60 -26.73
CA TYR A 14 -1.52 6.43 -25.66
C TYR A 14 0.01 6.28 -25.67
N ARG A 15 0.67 7.07 -26.51
CA ARG A 15 2.12 7.27 -26.46
C ARG A 15 2.41 8.01 -25.16
N ILE A 16 3.12 7.36 -24.24
CA ILE A 16 3.89 8.08 -23.24
C ILE A 16 5.18 8.51 -23.94
N SER A 17 5.07 9.51 -24.82
CA SER A 17 6.21 10.37 -25.12
C SER A 17 6.34 11.35 -23.95
N PRO A 18 7.55 11.62 -23.45
CA PRO A 18 7.79 12.70 -22.49
C PRO A 18 7.65 14.05 -23.21
N ASP A 19 6.43 14.35 -23.65
CA ASP A 19 6.00 15.72 -23.91
C ASP A 19 5.41 16.20 -22.58
N ASP A 20 6.06 17.20 -21.97
CA ASP A 20 5.82 17.68 -20.60
C ASP A 20 4.34 18.01 -20.29
N ALA A 21 3.50 18.23 -21.30
CA ALA A 21 2.08 18.54 -21.15
C ALA A 21 1.20 17.38 -20.63
N ASN A 22 1.63 16.12 -20.75
CA ASN A 22 0.80 14.96 -20.36
C ASN A 22 1.26 14.27 -19.07
N PHE A 23 2.53 14.43 -18.67
CA PHE A 23 3.07 13.79 -17.47
C PHE A 23 2.32 14.25 -16.21
N ASP A 24 2.06 15.55 -16.11
CA ASP A 24 1.31 16.15 -14.99
C ASP A 24 -0.11 15.59 -14.89
N ILE A 25 -0.77 15.35 -16.03
CA ILE A 25 -2.12 14.77 -16.07
C ILE A 25 -2.11 13.34 -15.50
N TYR A 26 -1.13 12.51 -15.85
CA TYR A 26 -1.04 11.14 -15.33
C TYR A 26 -0.70 11.10 -13.84
N VAL A 27 0.21 11.96 -13.39
CA VAL A 27 0.57 12.09 -11.96
C VAL A 27 -0.64 12.56 -11.15
N LEU A 28 -1.35 13.59 -11.64
CA LEU A 28 -2.55 14.10 -11.01
C LEU A 28 -3.67 13.06 -11.00
N ALA A 29 -3.88 12.34 -12.11
CA ALA A 29 -4.87 11.27 -12.19
C ALA A 29 -4.56 10.14 -11.20
N GLY A 30 -3.29 9.75 -11.07
CA GLY A 30 -2.84 8.77 -10.08
C GLY A 30 -3.09 9.23 -8.64
N ALA A 31 -2.76 10.48 -8.32
CA ALA A 31 -3.00 11.06 -7.00
C ALA A 31 -4.50 11.14 -6.66
N LEU A 32 -5.34 11.60 -7.60
CA LEU A 32 -6.79 11.70 -7.42
C LEU A 32 -7.46 10.33 -7.33
N ALA A 33 -7.02 9.35 -8.12
CA ALA A 33 -7.51 7.97 -8.04
C ALA A 33 -7.14 7.34 -6.69
N GLY A 34 -5.90 7.54 -6.23
CA GLY A 34 -5.42 7.03 -4.93
C GLY A 34 -6.21 7.64 -3.77
N LEU A 35 -6.40 8.97 -3.79
CA LEU A 35 -7.24 9.65 -2.81
C LEU A 35 -8.68 9.13 -2.86
N SER A 36 -9.25 8.92 -4.06
CA SER A 36 -10.61 8.40 -4.20
C SER A 36 -10.77 7.01 -3.56
N VAL A 37 -9.79 6.12 -3.74
CA VAL A 37 -9.76 4.80 -3.09
C VAL A 37 -9.70 4.95 -1.57
N ASP A 38 -8.78 5.78 -1.09
CA ASP A 38 -8.62 6.03 0.34
C ASP A 38 -9.93 6.56 0.96
N MET A 39 -10.65 7.44 0.26
CA MET A 39 -11.94 7.99 0.69
C MET A 39 -13.06 6.95 0.71
N ILE A 40 -13.12 6.08 -0.32
CA ILE A 40 -14.13 5.01 -0.43
C ILE A 40 -13.91 3.95 0.65
N LEU A 41 -12.65 3.58 0.91
CA LEU A 41 -12.29 2.54 1.87
C LEU A 41 -12.17 3.06 3.31
N PHE A 42 -12.12 4.39 3.51
CA PHE A 42 -11.95 5.03 4.81
C PHE A 42 -12.92 4.53 5.90
N PRO A 43 -14.23 4.36 5.64
CA PRO A 43 -15.17 3.87 6.65
C PRO A 43 -14.78 2.52 7.24
N ILE A 44 -14.30 1.62 6.39
CA ILE A 44 -13.97 0.25 6.76
C ILE A 44 -12.65 0.23 7.56
N ASP A 45 -11.68 1.05 7.15
CA ASP A 45 -10.46 1.28 7.94
C ASP A 45 -10.80 1.79 9.34
N THR A 46 -11.72 2.76 9.46
CA THR A 46 -12.14 3.27 10.76
C THR A 46 -12.82 2.21 11.61
N ILE A 47 -13.70 1.38 11.03
CA ILE A 47 -14.33 0.27 11.74
C ILE A 47 -13.29 -0.73 12.24
N LYS A 48 -12.33 -1.12 11.38
CA LYS A 48 -11.22 -2.00 11.74
C LYS A 48 -10.39 -1.43 12.88
N THR A 49 -9.98 -0.16 12.79
CA THR A 49 -9.20 0.52 13.83
C THR A 49 -9.94 0.56 15.17
N ARG A 50 -11.26 0.79 15.16
CA ARG A 50 -12.08 0.82 16.40
C ARG A 50 -12.30 -0.56 17.00
N LEU A 51 -12.48 -1.59 16.17
CA LEU A 51 -12.56 -2.98 16.63
C LEU A 51 -11.24 -3.43 17.26
N GLN A 52 -10.12 -2.97 16.71
CA GLN A 52 -8.77 -3.22 17.23
C GLN A 52 -8.38 -2.28 18.37
N SER A 53 -9.24 -1.33 18.73
CA SER A 53 -8.93 -0.35 19.76
C SER A 53 -8.99 -0.97 21.16
N PRO A 54 -8.08 -0.55 22.05
CA PRO A 54 -8.07 -0.89 23.47
C PRO A 54 -9.38 -0.67 24.22
N SER A 55 -10.03 0.44 23.88
CA SER A 55 -11.19 0.95 24.56
C SER A 55 -12.44 0.14 24.20
N GLY A 56 -12.37 -0.68 23.15
CA GLY A 56 -13.47 -1.44 22.59
C GLY A 56 -14.32 -0.59 21.64
N PHE A 57 -14.95 -1.27 20.69
CA PHE A 57 -15.67 -0.66 19.56
C PHE A 57 -16.69 0.42 19.96
N ARG A 58 -17.53 0.14 20.97
CA ARG A 58 -18.56 1.09 21.44
C ARG A 58 -17.97 2.34 22.08
N LYS A 59 -16.90 2.22 22.88
CA LYS A 59 -16.26 3.38 23.53
C LYS A 59 -15.46 4.23 22.54
N SER A 60 -14.93 3.62 21.49
CA SER A 60 -14.26 4.34 20.39
C SER A 60 -15.22 4.93 19.35
N GLY A 61 -16.53 4.95 19.63
CA GLY A 61 -17.52 5.66 18.82
C GLY A 61 -18.41 4.80 17.95
N GLY A 62 -18.25 3.48 17.99
CA GLY A 62 -19.05 2.55 17.18
C GLY A 62 -19.04 2.94 15.70
N PHE A 63 -20.20 3.27 15.15
CA PHE A 63 -20.39 3.73 13.76
C PHE A 63 -20.47 5.27 13.62
N SER A 64 -20.31 6.04 14.69
CA SER A 64 -20.36 7.51 14.63
C SER A 64 -19.06 8.12 14.11
N ARG A 65 -19.13 9.19 13.32
CA ARG A 65 -17.95 9.96 12.85
C ARG A 65 -16.85 9.07 12.20
N ILE A 66 -17.26 8.18 11.30
CA ILE A 66 -16.39 7.22 10.59
C ILE A 66 -15.32 7.87 9.71
N TYR A 67 -15.46 9.15 9.36
CA TYR A 67 -14.45 9.91 8.60
C TYR A 67 -13.48 10.72 9.48
N SER A 68 -13.43 10.44 10.80
CA SER A 68 -12.42 11.04 11.69
C SER A 68 -11.02 10.63 11.24
N GLY A 69 -10.17 11.59 10.89
CA GLY A 69 -8.79 11.30 10.43
C GLY A 69 -8.57 11.41 8.93
N ILE A 70 -9.61 11.72 8.15
CA ILE A 70 -9.54 11.81 6.69
C ILE A 70 -8.56 12.90 6.21
N GLY A 71 -8.44 14.00 6.96
CA GLY A 71 -7.53 15.09 6.60
C GLY A 71 -6.06 14.66 6.56
N SER A 72 -5.65 13.74 7.45
CA SER A 72 -4.28 13.22 7.46
C SER A 72 -3.97 12.34 6.25
N ILE A 73 -4.90 11.46 5.85
CA ILE A 73 -4.68 10.59 4.69
C ILE A 73 -4.64 11.41 3.39
N ALA A 74 -5.55 12.38 3.24
CA ALA A 74 -5.62 13.25 2.08
C ALA A 74 -4.31 14.01 1.84
N THR A 75 -3.65 14.49 2.90
CA THR A 75 -2.37 15.22 2.78
C THR A 75 -1.15 14.31 2.64
N GLY A 76 -1.24 13.05 3.06
CA GLY A 76 -0.08 12.18 3.23
C GLY A 76 0.05 11.05 2.20
N SER A 77 -1.05 10.65 1.56
CA SER A 77 -1.08 9.50 0.65
C SER A 77 -0.26 9.75 -0.62
N ALA A 78 -0.52 10.86 -1.32
CA ALA A 78 0.18 11.20 -2.56
C ALA A 78 1.69 11.44 -2.37
N PRO A 79 2.16 12.24 -1.37
CA PRO A 79 3.60 12.41 -1.14
C PRO A 79 4.32 11.11 -0.76
N GLY A 80 3.66 10.24 0.01
CA GLY A 80 4.22 8.93 0.39
C GLY A 80 4.44 8.03 -0.83
N ALA A 81 3.45 7.95 -1.73
CA ALA A 81 3.56 7.17 -2.97
C ALA A 81 4.61 7.77 -3.93
N ALA A 82 4.66 9.10 -4.05
CA ALA A 82 5.64 9.77 -4.91
C ALA A 82 7.09 9.46 -4.49
N ILE A 83 7.39 9.57 -3.19
CA ILE A 83 8.73 9.23 -2.66
C ILE A 83 9.05 7.76 -2.89
N PHE A 84 8.10 6.86 -2.66
CA PHE A 84 8.29 5.44 -2.89
C PHE A 84 8.77 5.18 -4.33
N PHE A 85 8.01 5.62 -5.33
CA PHE A 85 8.31 5.34 -6.74
C PHE A 85 9.57 6.06 -7.21
N MET A 86 9.79 7.29 -6.76
CA MET A 86 11.01 8.05 -7.08
C MET A 86 12.26 7.31 -6.63
N VAL A 87 12.28 6.86 -5.37
CA VAL A 87 13.44 6.13 -4.81
C VAL A 87 13.55 4.74 -5.43
N TYR A 88 12.42 4.06 -5.68
CA TYR A 88 12.40 2.75 -6.35
C TYR A 88 13.07 2.81 -7.73
N GLU A 89 12.61 3.69 -8.63
CA GLU A 89 13.14 3.80 -9.99
C GLU A 89 14.59 4.31 -10.00
N SER A 90 14.91 5.26 -9.13
CA SER A 90 16.30 5.75 -8.99
C SER A 90 17.24 4.62 -8.54
N THR A 91 16.83 3.83 -7.55
CA THR A 91 17.64 2.71 -7.03
C THR A 91 17.79 1.62 -8.07
N LYS A 92 16.70 1.26 -8.76
CA LYS A 92 16.70 0.27 -9.84
C LYS A 92 17.64 0.69 -10.98
N SER A 93 17.55 1.95 -11.44
CA SER A 93 18.42 2.49 -12.49
C SER A 93 19.90 2.49 -12.08
N LEU A 94 20.21 2.88 -10.84
CA LEU A 94 21.58 2.83 -10.31
C LEU A 94 22.14 1.41 -10.23
N LEU A 95 21.35 0.44 -9.77
CA LEU A 95 21.77 -0.97 -9.68
C LEU A 95 22.02 -1.56 -11.07
N GLN A 96 21.17 -1.24 -12.05
CA GLN A 96 21.31 -1.71 -13.43
C GLN A 96 22.55 -1.13 -14.11
N LYS A 97 22.85 0.15 -13.86
CA LYS A 97 24.00 0.85 -14.46
C LYS A 97 25.34 0.46 -13.84
N ASN A 98 25.39 0.34 -12.51
CA ASN A 98 26.65 0.16 -11.79
C ASN A 98 26.99 -1.33 -11.53
N PHE A 99 26.00 -2.23 -11.54
CA PHE A 99 26.20 -3.67 -11.29
C PHE A 99 25.48 -4.55 -12.32
N PRO A 100 25.85 -4.48 -13.62
CA PRO A 100 25.19 -5.23 -14.69
C PRO A 100 25.22 -6.75 -14.47
N SER A 101 26.36 -7.30 -14.01
CA SER A 101 26.50 -8.74 -13.72
C SER A 101 25.63 -9.23 -12.54
N PHE A 102 25.33 -8.35 -11.57
CA PHE A 102 24.40 -8.67 -10.48
C PHE A 102 22.95 -8.65 -10.98
N ASN A 103 22.62 -7.69 -11.83
CA ASN A 103 21.27 -7.58 -12.39
C ASN A 103 20.93 -8.73 -13.34
N GLU A 104 21.87 -9.22 -14.15
CA GLU A 104 21.61 -10.37 -15.04
C GLU A 104 21.37 -11.67 -14.27
N ASN A 105 22.17 -11.95 -13.25
CA ASN A 105 22.08 -13.18 -12.46
C ASN A 105 21.00 -13.12 -11.36
N HIS A 106 20.67 -11.92 -10.87
CA HIS A 106 19.78 -11.72 -9.72
C HIS A 106 18.76 -10.58 -9.94
N ARG A 107 18.02 -10.61 -11.06
CA ARG A 107 16.94 -9.64 -11.36
C ARG A 107 15.94 -9.48 -10.21
N ALA A 108 15.56 -10.55 -9.54
CA ALA A 108 14.66 -10.46 -8.38
C ALA A 108 15.30 -9.71 -7.20
N GLY A 109 16.61 -9.89 -6.98
CA GLY A 109 17.35 -9.23 -5.91
C GLY A 109 17.44 -7.71 -6.11
N SER A 110 17.64 -7.24 -7.35
CA SER A 110 17.68 -5.80 -7.63
C SER A 110 16.33 -5.12 -7.39
N TYR A 111 15.21 -5.76 -7.76
CA TYR A 111 13.88 -5.26 -7.45
C TYR A 111 13.57 -5.24 -5.95
N ILE A 112 13.96 -6.28 -5.22
CA ILE A 112 13.76 -6.35 -3.77
C ILE A 112 14.54 -5.23 -3.06
N LEU A 113 15.79 -5.00 -3.45
CA LEU A 113 16.61 -3.92 -2.88
C LEU A 113 16.02 -2.54 -3.18
N ALA A 114 15.64 -2.30 -4.44
CA ALA A 114 15.00 -1.05 -4.84
C ALA A 114 13.68 -0.80 -4.08
N ALA A 115 12.84 -1.83 -3.98
CA ALA A 115 11.58 -1.76 -3.24
C ALA A 115 11.80 -1.51 -1.75
N SER A 116 12.81 -2.14 -1.14
CA SER A 116 13.14 -1.95 0.26
C SER A 116 13.62 -0.53 0.56
N CYS A 117 14.50 0.02 -0.27
CA CYS A 117 14.95 1.42 -0.13
C CYS A 117 13.78 2.40 -0.30
N GLY A 118 12.94 2.20 -1.32
CA GLY A 118 11.74 3.02 -1.54
C GLY A 118 10.79 2.99 -0.35
N GLU A 119 10.58 1.81 0.23
CA GLU A 119 9.69 1.62 1.37
C GLU A 119 10.19 2.34 2.63
N ILE A 120 11.50 2.29 2.90
CA ILE A 120 12.13 2.99 4.03
C ILE A 120 11.93 4.50 3.90
N CYS A 121 12.20 5.06 2.72
CA CYS A 121 12.02 6.49 2.47
C CYS A 121 10.55 6.91 2.56
N ALA A 122 9.64 6.13 1.97
CA ALA A 122 8.20 6.40 2.03
C ALA A 122 7.64 6.31 3.45
N CYS A 123 8.17 5.40 4.28
CA CYS A 123 7.80 5.28 5.69
C CYS A 123 8.06 6.56 6.49
N LEU A 124 9.03 7.40 6.10
CA LEU A 124 9.33 8.64 6.82
C LEU A 124 8.15 9.63 6.80
N ILE A 125 7.41 9.69 5.69
CA ILE A 125 6.21 10.52 5.58
C ILE A 125 4.97 9.77 6.06
N ARG A 126 4.84 8.50 5.65
CA ARG A 126 3.62 7.73 5.87
C ARG A 126 3.38 7.38 7.33
N VAL A 127 4.42 7.10 8.12
CA VAL A 127 4.24 6.70 9.54
C VAL A 127 3.62 7.81 10.38
N PRO A 128 4.09 9.07 10.36
CA PRO A 128 3.42 10.19 11.04
C PRO A 128 1.95 10.36 10.63
N VAL A 129 1.67 10.26 9.32
CA VAL A 129 0.31 10.36 8.76
C VAL A 129 -0.59 9.26 9.32
N GLU A 130 -0.12 8.01 9.31
CA GLU A 130 -0.84 6.86 9.84
C GLU A 130 -1.09 6.98 11.35
N VAL A 131 -0.12 7.47 12.13
CA VAL A 131 -0.29 7.67 13.58
C VAL A 131 -1.38 8.71 13.86
N VAL A 132 -1.41 9.82 13.11
CA VAL A 132 -2.46 10.83 13.24
C VAL A 132 -3.83 10.25 12.83
N LYS A 133 -3.89 9.54 11.69
CA LYS A 133 -5.11 8.89 11.18
C LYS A 133 -5.69 7.93 12.22
N GLN A 134 -4.88 7.00 12.73
CA GLN A 134 -5.34 5.97 13.68
C GLN A 134 -5.82 6.58 15.01
N ARG A 135 -5.09 7.57 15.55
CA ARG A 135 -5.51 8.26 16.78
C ARG A 135 -6.78 9.09 16.57
N ALA A 136 -6.95 9.71 15.41
CA ALA A 136 -8.16 10.42 15.04
C ALA A 136 -9.37 9.48 14.92
N GLN A 137 -9.20 8.32 14.28
CA GLN A 137 -10.23 7.29 14.14
C GLN A 137 -10.67 6.70 15.49
N ALA A 138 -9.71 6.43 16.39
CA ALA A 138 -9.96 5.83 17.70
C ALA A 138 -10.60 6.79 18.70
N ASN A 139 -10.23 8.08 18.67
CA ASN A 139 -10.74 9.10 19.61
C ASN A 139 -11.83 10.00 19.01
N GLN A 140 -12.23 9.77 17.76
CA GLN A 140 -13.21 10.60 17.03
C GLN A 140 -12.81 12.07 16.92
N MET A 141 -11.52 12.37 16.73
CA MET A 141 -10.98 13.74 16.73
C MET A 141 -10.52 14.17 15.34
N ASN A 142 -10.40 15.49 15.14
CA ASN A 142 -9.85 16.05 13.90
C ASN A 142 -8.33 15.78 13.80
N SER A 143 -7.83 15.49 12.60
CA SER A 143 -6.40 15.21 12.34
C SER A 143 -5.48 16.30 12.87
N TRP A 144 -5.83 17.58 12.67
CA TRP A 144 -5.03 18.71 13.14
C TRP A 144 -4.91 18.76 14.66
N PHE A 145 -6.02 18.55 15.36
CA PHE A 145 -6.04 18.52 16.82
C PHE A 145 -5.17 17.38 17.37
N VAL A 146 -5.28 16.20 16.77
CA VAL A 146 -4.49 15.01 17.14
C VAL A 146 -3.00 15.25 16.90
N LEU A 147 -2.64 15.84 15.76
CA LEU A 147 -1.25 16.18 15.42
C LEU A 147 -0.68 17.15 16.46
N ARG A 148 -1.35 18.29 16.70
CA ARG A 148 -0.90 19.31 17.65
C ARG A 148 -0.75 18.75 19.08
N THR A 149 -1.75 18.00 19.53
CA THR A 149 -1.74 17.38 20.87
C THR A 149 -0.63 16.34 21.00
N THR A 150 -0.43 15.52 19.97
CA THR A 150 0.65 14.50 19.95
C THR A 150 2.03 15.15 20.03
N VAL A 151 2.27 16.18 19.20
CA VAL A 151 3.55 16.89 19.22
C VAL A 151 3.76 17.60 20.56
N LYS A 152 2.72 18.21 21.13
CA LYS A 152 2.81 18.91 22.42
C LYS A 152 3.13 17.96 23.59
N HIS A 153 2.51 16.78 23.65
CA HIS A 153 2.66 15.87 24.79
C HIS A 153 3.81 14.86 24.66
N THR A 154 4.08 14.38 23.45
CA THR A 154 5.06 13.30 23.21
C THR A 154 6.21 13.69 22.28
N GLY A 155 6.20 14.93 21.78
CA GLY A 155 7.17 15.41 20.79
C GLY A 155 7.05 14.70 19.44
N LEU A 156 8.02 14.97 18.56
CA LEU A 156 8.09 14.34 17.23
C LEU A 156 8.28 12.82 17.30
N LYS A 157 8.96 12.31 18.35
CA LYS A 157 9.12 10.87 18.57
C LYS A 157 7.78 10.14 18.70
N GLY A 158 6.75 10.81 19.21
CA GLY A 158 5.40 10.26 19.32
C GLY A 158 4.72 9.97 17.97
N LEU A 159 5.12 10.66 16.90
CA LEU A 159 4.61 10.47 15.54
C LEU A 159 5.26 9.28 14.82
N TYR A 160 6.46 8.89 15.23
CA TYR A 160 7.18 7.73 14.68
C TYR A 160 6.99 6.45 15.52
N ARG A 161 6.05 6.47 16.47
CA ARG A 161 5.74 5.29 17.29
C ARG A 161 5.19 4.18 16.38
N GLY A 162 5.92 3.07 16.31
CA GLY A 162 5.58 1.93 15.45
C GLY A 162 6.35 1.86 14.13
N PHE A 163 7.27 2.79 13.86
CA PHE A 163 8.07 2.81 12.63
C PHE A 163 8.74 1.45 12.31
N SER A 164 9.45 0.85 13.26
CA SER A 164 10.09 -0.47 13.07
C SER A 164 9.07 -1.58 12.78
N SER A 165 7.89 -1.52 13.40
CA SER A 165 6.82 -2.50 13.16
C SER A 165 6.13 -2.28 11.81
N THR A 166 6.14 -1.06 11.29
CA THR A 166 5.74 -0.78 9.91
C THR A 166 6.76 -1.40 8.97
N LEU A 167 8.06 -1.11 9.10
CA LEU A 167 9.10 -1.65 8.23
C LEU A 167 9.11 -3.19 8.15
N ILE A 168 9.00 -3.87 9.29
CA ILE A 168 8.97 -5.35 9.33
C ILE A 168 7.79 -5.93 8.54
N ARG A 169 6.69 -5.19 8.41
CA ARG A 169 5.52 -5.60 7.62
C ARG A 169 5.69 -5.25 6.14
N GLU A 170 6.13 -4.02 5.87
CA GLU A 170 6.12 -3.50 4.50
C GLU A 170 7.25 -4.08 3.66
N ILE A 171 8.46 -4.26 4.23
CA ILE A 171 9.61 -4.75 3.46
C ILE A 171 9.34 -6.16 2.88
N PRO A 172 8.87 -7.15 3.64
CA PRO A 172 8.52 -8.46 3.06
C PRO A 172 7.35 -8.38 2.07
N PHE A 173 6.39 -7.48 2.31
CA PHE A 173 5.25 -7.30 1.42
C PHE A 173 5.69 -6.73 0.06
N SER A 174 6.50 -5.67 0.06
CA SER A 174 7.04 -5.06 -1.16
C SER A 174 8.03 -5.99 -1.87
N ALA A 175 8.86 -6.70 -1.12
CA ALA A 175 9.80 -7.70 -1.66
C ALA A 175 9.11 -8.83 -2.44
N ILE A 176 7.85 -9.14 -2.12
CA ILE A 176 7.04 -10.13 -2.85
C ILE A 176 6.23 -9.44 -3.96
N GLN A 177 5.59 -8.32 -3.65
CA GLN A 177 4.68 -7.62 -4.56
C GLN A 177 5.39 -7.11 -5.82
N PHE A 178 6.56 -6.47 -5.70
CA PHE A 178 7.22 -5.84 -6.86
C PHE A 178 7.74 -6.86 -7.88
N PRO A 179 8.44 -7.94 -7.47
CA PRO A 179 8.81 -8.99 -8.42
C PRO A 179 7.60 -9.65 -9.10
N LEU A 180 6.52 -9.91 -8.35
CA LEU A 180 5.29 -10.45 -8.93
C LEU A 180 4.62 -9.49 -9.91
N TRP A 181 4.65 -8.19 -9.61
CA TRP A 181 4.13 -7.16 -10.49
C TRP A 181 4.93 -7.05 -11.79
N GLU A 182 6.26 -7.02 -11.71
CA GLU A 182 7.14 -6.99 -12.88
C GLU A 182 7.03 -8.27 -13.73
N PHE A 183 6.93 -9.43 -13.08
CA PHE A 183 6.65 -10.69 -13.77
C PHE A 183 5.28 -10.67 -14.46
N GLY A 184 4.26 -10.14 -13.78
CA GLY A 184 2.92 -9.97 -14.34
C GLY A 184 2.91 -9.10 -15.60
N LYS A 185 3.56 -7.93 -15.55
CA LYS A 185 3.73 -7.06 -16.73
C LYS A 185 4.46 -7.78 -17.86
N SER A 186 5.53 -8.51 -17.55
CA SER A 186 6.32 -9.28 -18.52
C SER A 186 5.50 -10.40 -19.18
N PHE A 187 4.69 -11.11 -18.39
CA PHE A 187 3.81 -12.18 -18.86
C PHE A 187 2.71 -11.64 -19.77
N TRP A 188 2.09 -10.52 -19.39
CA TRP A 188 1.05 -9.86 -20.18
C TRP A 188 1.59 -9.32 -21.50
N SER A 189 2.78 -8.73 -21.50
CA SER A 189 3.46 -8.25 -22.72
C SER A 189 3.72 -9.39 -23.71
N ARG A 190 4.09 -10.58 -23.24
CA ARG A 190 4.31 -11.76 -24.10
C ARG A 190 3.03 -12.31 -24.73
N PHE A 191 1.89 -12.18 -24.07
CA PHE A 191 0.61 -12.67 -24.58
C PHE A 191 -0.02 -11.74 -25.63
N ASN A 192 0.38 -10.47 -25.67
CA ASN A 192 -0.32 -9.46 -26.45
C ASN A 192 0.31 -9.16 -27.83
N ASP A 193 1.38 -9.87 -28.24
CA ASP A 193 2.10 -9.82 -29.53
C ASP A 193 2.43 -8.44 -30.14
N ARG A 194 2.16 -7.34 -29.41
CA ARG A 194 2.44 -5.97 -29.78
C ARG A 194 3.56 -5.41 -28.92
N SER A 195 4.73 -5.37 -29.55
CA SER A 195 5.92 -4.62 -29.17
C SER A 195 6.74 -5.18 -28.00
N SER A 196 7.94 -5.62 -28.37
CA SER A 196 9.07 -6.09 -27.58
C SER A 196 9.73 -5.00 -26.74
N GLN A 197 8.96 -4.20 -26.00
CA GLN A 197 9.50 -3.29 -24.99
C GLN A 197 8.74 -3.50 -23.66
N LEU A 198 9.47 -4.01 -22.68
CA LEU A 198 9.05 -4.25 -21.28
C LEU A 198 8.42 -3.02 -20.59
N ASP A 199 8.55 -1.83 -21.18
CA ASP A 199 8.06 -0.55 -20.66
C ASP A 199 6.69 -0.11 -21.23
N MET A 200 6.09 -0.86 -22.17
CA MET A 200 4.86 -0.45 -22.89
C MET A 200 3.58 -1.18 -22.43
N CYS A 201 3.48 -1.53 -21.15
CA CYS A 201 2.23 -2.06 -20.60
C CYS A 201 1.26 -0.90 -20.33
N HIS A 202 0.01 -0.97 -20.80
CA HIS A 202 -0.95 0.09 -20.52
C HIS A 202 -1.13 0.28 -18.99
N PRO A 203 -1.36 1.51 -18.51
CA PRO A 203 -1.51 1.79 -17.08
C PRO A 203 -2.50 0.83 -16.37
N TYR A 204 -3.64 0.56 -17.00
CA TYR A 204 -4.64 -0.37 -16.47
C TYR A 204 -4.14 -1.81 -16.37
N GLN A 205 -3.36 -2.29 -17.34
CA GLN A 205 -2.79 -3.65 -17.29
C GLN A 205 -1.76 -3.77 -16.16
N SER A 206 -0.91 -2.76 -16.01
CA SER A 206 0.06 -2.67 -14.90
C SER A 206 -0.64 -2.69 -13.55
N MET A 207 -1.76 -1.98 -13.42
CA MET A 207 -2.53 -1.91 -12.19
C MET A 207 -3.31 -3.20 -11.89
N ILE A 208 -3.81 -3.92 -12.90
CA ILE A 208 -4.42 -5.26 -12.73
C ILE A 208 -3.36 -6.23 -12.22
N CYS A 209 -2.18 -6.24 -12.85
CA CYS A 209 -1.04 -7.02 -12.39
C CYS A 209 -0.67 -6.64 -10.95
N GLY A 210 -0.70 -5.35 -10.60
CA GLY A 210 -0.42 -4.85 -9.26
C GLY A 210 -1.45 -5.31 -8.22
N SER A 211 -2.72 -5.37 -8.60
CA SER A 211 -3.83 -5.81 -7.74
C SER A 211 -3.76 -7.30 -7.42
N ILE A 212 -3.41 -8.12 -8.42
CA ILE A 212 -3.18 -9.56 -8.26
C ILE A 212 -1.91 -9.80 -7.43
N ALA A 213 -0.80 -9.15 -7.80
CA ALA A 213 0.46 -9.23 -7.07
C ALA A 213 0.30 -8.83 -5.61
N GLY A 214 -0.43 -7.75 -5.33
CA GLY A 214 -0.73 -7.28 -3.98
C GLY A 214 -1.57 -8.27 -3.19
N GLY A 215 -2.58 -8.90 -3.80
CA GLY A 215 -3.40 -9.93 -3.17
C GLY A 215 -2.61 -11.19 -2.79
N VAL A 216 -1.71 -11.64 -3.67
CA VAL A 216 -0.81 -12.78 -3.42
C VAL A 216 0.23 -12.43 -2.35
N ALA A 217 0.85 -11.25 -2.45
CA ALA A 217 1.78 -10.76 -1.44
C ALA A 217 1.11 -10.63 -0.07
N ALA A 218 -0.15 -10.20 -0.02
CA ALA A 218 -0.94 -10.11 1.20
C ALA A 218 -1.14 -11.49 1.84
N PHE A 219 -1.47 -12.49 1.02
CA PHE A 219 -1.65 -13.86 1.49
C PHE A 219 -0.35 -14.38 2.11
N LEU A 220 0.76 -14.30 1.38
CA LEU A 220 2.06 -14.81 1.80
C LEU A 220 2.62 -14.08 3.02
N THR A 221 2.35 -12.78 3.17
CA THR A 221 2.79 -12.01 4.34
C THR A 221 1.82 -12.04 5.52
N THR A 222 0.71 -12.78 5.43
CA THR A 222 -0.29 -12.83 6.53
C THR A 222 0.29 -13.30 7.86
N PRO A 223 1.17 -14.32 7.92
CA PRO A 223 1.78 -14.73 9.19
C PRO A 223 2.52 -13.60 9.91
N LEU A 224 3.22 -12.74 9.16
CA LEU A 224 3.93 -11.58 9.72
C LEU A 224 2.96 -10.53 10.27
N ASP A 225 1.83 -10.32 9.60
CA ASP A 225 0.77 -9.39 10.03
C ASP A 225 0.04 -9.92 11.29
N VAL A 226 -0.20 -11.23 11.36
CA VAL A 226 -0.76 -11.88 12.56
C VAL A 226 0.22 -11.76 13.74
N ALA A 227 1.51 -12.02 13.54
CA ALA A 227 2.51 -11.85 14.60
C ALA A 227 2.61 -10.39 15.09
N LYS A 228 2.60 -9.42 14.15
CA LYS A 228 2.59 -8.00 14.48
C LYS A 228 1.38 -7.60 15.31
N THR A 229 0.19 -8.00 14.87
CA THR A 229 -1.05 -7.66 15.57
C THR A 229 -1.09 -8.28 16.96
N GLN A 230 -0.61 -9.51 17.15
CA GLN A 230 -0.50 -10.14 18.48
C GLN A 230 0.50 -9.43 19.40
N ILE A 231 1.67 -9.02 18.89
CA ILE A 231 2.64 -8.24 19.67
C ILE A 231 2.06 -6.87 20.07
N MET A 232 1.31 -6.23 19.16
CA MET A 232 0.65 -4.95 19.43
C MET A 232 -0.52 -5.07 20.42
N LEU A 233 -1.29 -6.16 20.33
CA LEU A 233 -2.48 -6.42 21.15
C LEU A 233 -2.17 -7.06 22.51
N GLY A 234 -1.04 -7.76 22.67
CA GLY A 234 -0.62 -8.34 23.95
C GLY A 234 -0.42 -7.32 25.08
N ASN A 235 -0.46 -6.02 24.77
CA ASN A 235 -0.46 -4.92 25.74
C ASN A 235 -1.88 -4.46 26.14
N PHE A 236 -2.94 -5.00 25.54
CA PHE A 236 -4.33 -4.61 25.79
C PHE A 236 -5.16 -5.81 26.26
N GLY A 237 -5.25 -5.98 27.58
CA GLY A 237 -6.30 -6.77 28.21
C GLY A 237 -5.87 -7.97 29.04
N ALA A 238 -4.58 -8.29 29.15
CA ALA A 238 -4.12 -9.34 30.07
C ALA A 238 -3.66 -8.72 31.39
N GLN A 239 -4.46 -8.91 32.44
CA GLN A 239 -4.17 -8.55 33.83
C GLN A 239 -3.04 -9.43 34.45
N ASN A 240 -2.33 -10.19 33.62
CA ASN A 240 -1.19 -11.02 33.99
C ASN A 240 0.03 -10.55 33.19
N GLU A 241 1.00 -9.95 33.87
CA GLU A 241 2.31 -9.52 33.33
C GLU A 241 3.21 -10.67 32.85
N ILE A 242 2.70 -11.90 32.81
CA ILE A 242 3.46 -13.08 32.42
C ILE A 242 3.35 -13.27 30.90
N ALA A 243 4.44 -12.87 30.23
CA ALA A 243 4.83 -13.26 28.87
C ALA A 243 4.09 -12.59 27.69
N SER A 244 4.03 -11.25 27.65
CA SER A 244 3.93 -10.58 26.35
C SER A 244 5.20 -10.87 25.54
N PRO A 245 5.14 -11.62 24.42
CA PRO A 245 6.32 -11.96 23.66
C PRO A 245 6.93 -10.68 23.05
N LYS A 246 8.13 -10.31 23.49
CA LYS A 246 8.84 -9.14 22.97
C LYS A 246 9.39 -9.36 21.55
N ASN A 247 9.45 -10.62 21.12
CA ASN A 247 10.08 -11.06 19.89
C ASN A 247 9.09 -11.77 18.95
N TYR A 248 9.24 -11.52 17.64
CA TYR A 248 8.45 -12.20 16.60
C TYR A 248 8.58 -13.74 16.68
N LEU A 249 9.78 -14.26 16.95
CA LEU A 249 10.02 -15.71 17.06
C LEU A 249 9.22 -16.36 18.20
N GLN A 250 9.15 -15.72 19.37
CA GLN A 250 8.37 -16.22 20.50
C GLN A 250 6.87 -16.18 20.17
N THR A 251 6.42 -15.10 19.52
CA THR A 251 5.02 -14.94 19.08
C THR A 251 4.64 -16.03 18.07
N PHE A 252 5.49 -16.29 17.08
CA PHE A 252 5.28 -17.36 16.10
C PHE A 252 5.18 -18.73 16.77
N LYS A 253 6.09 -19.03 17.71
CA LYS A 253 6.07 -20.30 18.45
C LYS A 253 4.78 -20.48 19.25
N ILE A 254 4.31 -19.43 19.92
CA ILE A 254 3.07 -19.43 20.70
C ILE A 254 1.84 -19.60 19.80
N ILE A 255 1.76 -18.88 18.67
CA ILE A 255 0.63 -19.01 17.75
C ILE A 255 0.59 -20.42 17.15
N TYR A 256 1.75 -20.92 16.75
CA TYR A 256 1.86 -22.26 16.18
C TYR A 256 1.48 -23.34 17.18
N SER A 257 1.90 -23.23 18.45
CA SER A 257 1.55 -24.21 19.48
C SER A 257 0.09 -24.12 19.93
N THR A 258 -0.55 -22.95 19.89
CA THR A 258 -1.93 -22.75 20.38
C THR A 258 -3.00 -22.94 19.29
N ARG A 259 -2.74 -22.51 18.05
CA ARG A 259 -3.72 -22.49 16.95
C ARG A 259 -3.23 -23.23 15.70
N GLY A 260 -2.04 -23.81 15.73
CA GLY A 260 -1.44 -24.52 14.59
C GLY A 260 -1.20 -23.62 13.38
N PHE A 261 -0.97 -24.26 12.23
CA PHE A 261 -0.72 -23.58 10.96
C PHE A 261 -1.88 -22.69 10.50
N LYS A 262 -3.13 -23.10 10.76
CA LYS A 262 -4.33 -22.31 10.45
C LYS A 262 -4.36 -20.98 11.22
N GLY A 263 -3.78 -20.93 12.42
CA GLY A 263 -3.66 -19.72 13.21
C GLY A 263 -2.79 -18.64 12.58
N LEU A 264 -1.73 -19.03 11.87
CA LEU A 264 -0.80 -18.10 11.20
C LEU A 264 -1.42 -17.41 9.98
N PHE A 265 -2.35 -18.08 9.30
CA PHE A 265 -3.07 -17.54 8.15
C PHE A 265 -4.48 -17.06 8.50
N SER A 266 -4.76 -16.87 9.79
CA SER A 266 -6.04 -16.35 10.27
C SER A 266 -6.26 -14.93 9.74
N GLY A 267 -7.21 -14.77 8.81
CA GLY A 267 -7.50 -13.49 8.16
C GLY A 267 -6.78 -13.27 6.82
N ALA A 268 -6.08 -14.27 6.28
CA ALA A 268 -5.39 -14.15 4.99
C ALA A 268 -6.35 -13.83 3.83
N ILE A 269 -7.45 -14.58 3.72
CA ILE A 269 -8.47 -14.40 2.68
C ILE A 269 -9.06 -12.98 2.70
N PRO A 270 -9.62 -12.48 3.82
CA PRO A 270 -10.19 -11.13 3.83
C PRO A 270 -9.14 -10.06 3.55
N ARG A 271 -7.88 -10.25 3.97
CA ARG A 271 -6.78 -9.31 3.68
C ARG A 271 -6.41 -9.29 2.19
N SER A 272 -6.32 -10.45 1.55
CA SER A 272 -6.04 -10.54 0.11
C SER A 272 -7.16 -9.94 -0.73
N ILE A 273 -8.42 -10.26 -0.40
CA ILE A 273 -9.58 -9.66 -1.08
C ILE A 273 -9.57 -8.15 -0.92
N TRP A 274 -9.30 -7.64 0.29
CA TRP A 274 -9.22 -6.21 0.56
C TRP A 274 -8.21 -5.49 -0.33
N ILE A 275 -6.99 -6.02 -0.42
CA ILE A 275 -5.91 -5.41 -1.20
C ILE A 275 -6.20 -5.49 -2.71
N SER A 276 -6.69 -6.64 -3.18
CA SER A 276 -7.06 -6.78 -4.59
C SER A 276 -8.24 -5.90 -4.98
N PHE A 277 -9.24 -5.75 -4.10
CA PHE A 277 -10.40 -4.89 -4.34
C PHE A 277 -10.04 -3.41 -4.31
N GLY A 278 -9.17 -2.98 -3.39
CA GLY A 278 -8.63 -1.61 -3.39
C GLY A 278 -7.89 -1.28 -4.68
N GLY A 279 -7.12 -2.23 -5.21
CA GLY A 279 -6.49 -2.10 -6.52
C GLY A 279 -7.48 -2.01 -7.68
N ALA A 280 -8.59 -2.76 -7.64
CA ALA A 280 -9.66 -2.68 -8.64
C ALA A 280 -10.43 -1.34 -8.62
N ILE A 281 -10.65 -0.75 -7.45
CA ILE A 281 -11.24 0.59 -7.34
C ILE A 281 -10.27 1.65 -7.87
N PHE A 282 -8.98 1.52 -7.54
CA PHE A 282 -7.93 2.42 -8.04
C PHE A 282 -7.90 2.44 -9.57
N LEU A 283 -7.97 1.26 -10.18
CA LEU A 283 -8.12 1.03 -11.61
C LEU A 283 -9.28 1.80 -12.23
N GLY A 284 -10.50 1.52 -11.78
CA GLY A 284 -11.69 2.15 -12.33
C GLY A 284 -11.69 3.68 -12.14
N GLY A 285 -11.20 4.15 -10.99
CA GLY A 285 -11.10 5.58 -10.69
C GLY A 285 -10.11 6.30 -11.61
N TYR A 286 -8.92 5.73 -11.79
CA TYR A 286 -7.86 6.29 -12.62
C TYR A 286 -8.29 6.44 -14.09
N GLU A 287 -8.86 5.40 -14.69
CA GLU A 287 -9.33 5.45 -16.08
C GLU A 287 -10.40 6.52 -16.27
N LYS A 288 -11.33 6.63 -15.30
CA LYS A 288 -12.39 7.63 -15.36
C LYS A 288 -11.83 9.05 -15.25
N ILE A 289 -10.83 9.28 -14.39
CA ILE A 289 -10.20 10.59 -14.20
C ILE A 289 -9.41 10.99 -15.45
N ILE A 290 -8.65 10.06 -16.05
CA ILE A 290 -7.94 10.34 -17.31
C ILE A 290 -8.92 10.72 -18.41
N SER A 291 -10.00 9.95 -18.58
CA SER A 291 -11.04 10.25 -19.57
C SER A 291 -11.70 11.62 -19.38
N LEU A 292 -11.65 12.19 -18.18
CA LEU A 292 -12.19 13.52 -17.89
C LEU A 292 -11.17 14.64 -18.10
N LEU A 293 -9.87 14.33 -18.00
CA LEU A 293 -8.77 15.30 -18.09
C LEU A 293 -8.13 15.36 -19.49
N SER A 294 -8.39 14.38 -20.36
CA SER A 294 -7.90 14.28 -21.74
C SER A 294 -8.91 14.77 -22.77
#